data_AF-A0A7C5AWV2-F1
#
_entry.id   AF-A0A7C5AWV2-F1
#
_cell.length_a   1.000
_cell.length_b   1.000
_cell.length_c   1.000
_cell.angle_alpha   90.00
_cell.angle_beta   90.00
_cell.angle_gamma   90.00
#
_symmetry.space_group_name_H-M   'P 1'
#
loop_
_entity.id
_entity.type
_entity.pdbx_description
1 polymer ?
#
loop_
_entity_poly.entity_id
_entity_poly.type
_entity_poly.pdbx_seq_one_letter_code
_entity_poly.pdbx_strand_id
1 'polypeptide(L)'
;MPVFRPRTRLVNFRVNEEEYAVLRAACANYGARSISDFARISVLRSAMSEERQVAALGGRLALIGHQVTELECRVVQLLRLLEGGEK
;
A
#
# COMPACT_ATOMS: atom_id res chain seq x y z
N MET A 1 -11.98 0.29 -34.24
CA MET A 1 -11.71 -0.47 -33.00
C MET A 1 -12.41 0.23 -31.83
N PRO A 2 -13.48 -0.34 -31.25
CA PRO A 2 -14.13 0.24 -30.09
C PRO A 2 -13.18 0.14 -28.89
N VAL A 3 -12.76 1.29 -28.36
CA VAL A 3 -11.90 1.34 -27.17
C VAL A 3 -12.77 1.02 -25.96
N PHE A 4 -12.63 -0.20 -25.43
CA PHE A 4 -13.34 -0.66 -24.24
C PHE A 4 -12.90 0.23 -23.05
N ARG A 5 -13.80 1.13 -22.60
CA ARG A 5 -13.57 2.19 -21.60
C ARG A 5 -12.78 3.40 -22.11
N PRO A 6 -13.44 4.38 -22.75
CA PRO A 6 -12.79 5.62 -23.17
C PRO A 6 -12.26 6.38 -21.94
N ARG A 7 -11.04 6.92 -22.05
CA ARG A 7 -10.40 7.75 -21.03
C ARG A 7 -11.01 9.15 -21.11
N THR A 8 -12.04 9.44 -20.34
CA THR A 8 -12.83 10.68 -20.43
C THR A 8 -12.44 11.75 -19.40
N ARG A 9 -11.61 11.43 -18.41
CA ARG A 9 -11.18 12.37 -17.36
C ARG A 9 -9.73 12.79 -17.57
N LEU A 10 -9.48 14.10 -17.58
CA LEU A 10 -8.17 14.70 -17.76
C LEU A 10 -7.67 15.24 -16.42
N VAL A 11 -6.42 14.94 -16.06
CA VAL A 11 -5.77 15.44 -14.85
C VAL A 11 -4.64 16.36 -15.28
N ASN A 12 -4.68 17.61 -14.85
CA ASN A 12 -3.63 18.59 -15.14
C ASN A 12 -2.73 18.73 -13.92
N PHE A 13 -1.42 18.58 -14.15
CA PHE A 13 -0.39 18.83 -13.15
C PHE A 13 0.36 20.10 -13.55
N ARG A 14 0.58 20.99 -12.59
CA ARG A 14 1.54 22.07 -12.75
C ARG A 14 2.88 21.56 -12.26
N VAL A 15 3.90 21.68 -13.11
CA VAL A 15 5.27 21.26 -12.83
C VAL A 15 6.19 22.41 -13.20
N ASN A 16 7.28 22.54 -12.46
CA ASN A 16 8.36 23.47 -12.79
C ASN A 16 9.22 22.89 -13.94
N GLU A 17 10.08 23.73 -14.51
CA GLU A 17 10.89 23.36 -15.68
C GLU A 17 11.87 22.21 -15.39
N GLU A 18 12.44 22.17 -14.19
CA GLU A 18 13.30 21.08 -13.72
C GLU A 18 12.53 19.76 -13.61
N GLU A 19 11.34 19.79 -13.00
CA GLU A 19 10.48 18.62 -12.85
C GLU A 19 10.02 18.08 -14.21
N TYR A 20 9.74 18.99 -15.15
CA TYR A 20 9.40 18.63 -16.52
C TYR A 20 10.56 17.95 -17.26
N ALA A 21 11.79 18.43 -17.09
CA ALA A 21 12.98 17.80 -17.65
C ALA A 21 13.19 16.38 -17.09
N VAL A 22 13.01 16.21 -15.78
CA VAL A 22 13.06 14.90 -15.11
C VAL A 22 11.97 13.96 -15.64
N LEU A 23 10.72 14.42 -15.74
CA LEU A 23 9.61 13.65 -16.30
C LEU A 23 9.87 13.23 -17.76
N ARG A 24 10.45 14.12 -18.56
CA ARG A 24 10.79 13.83 -19.96
C ARG A 24 11.91 12.78 -20.06
N ALA A 25 12.96 12.91 -19.26
CA ALA A 25 14.04 11.91 -19.20
C ALA A 25 13.53 10.55 -18.70
N ALA A 26 12.69 10.55 -17.67
CA ALA A 26 12.08 9.34 -17.13
C ALA A 26 11.15 8.67 -18.16
N CYS A 27 10.36 9.45 -18.90
CA CYS A 27 9.51 8.96 -19.99
C CYS A 27 10.33 8.27 -21.09
N ALA A 28 11.49 8.84 -21.45
CA ALA A 28 12.41 8.25 -22.43
C ALA A 28 12.99 6.92 -21.92
N ASN A 29 13.44 6.88 -20.65
CA ASN A 29 13.98 5.68 -20.03
C ASN A 29 12.94 4.55 -19.88
N TYR A 30 11.68 4.90 -19.61
CA TYR A 30 10.60 3.93 -19.47
C TYR A 30 10.00 3.46 -20.81
N GLY A 31 10.39 4.08 -21.94
CA GLY A 31 9.87 3.74 -23.27
C GLY A 31 8.39 4.06 -23.47
N ALA A 32 7.81 4.97 -22.68
CA ALA A 32 6.40 5.32 -22.78
C ALA A 32 6.16 6.23 -24.00
N ARG A 33 5.03 6.02 -24.69
CA ARG A 33 4.66 6.78 -25.91
C ARG A 33 4.27 8.24 -25.63
N SER A 34 4.06 8.61 -24.38
CA SER A 34 3.74 9.98 -23.95
C SER A 34 4.02 10.16 -22.46
N ILE A 35 4.40 11.37 -22.07
CA ILE A 35 4.55 11.79 -20.67
C ILE A 35 3.27 11.50 -19.88
N SER A 36 2.10 11.67 -20.50
CA SER A 36 0.82 11.37 -19.84
C SER A 36 0.65 9.88 -19.54
N ASP A 37 1.16 8.98 -20.39
CA ASP A 37 1.09 7.54 -20.13
C ASP A 37 2.11 7.14 -19.06
N PHE A 38 3.32 7.72 -19.10
CA PHE A 38 4.33 7.54 -18.05
C PHE A 38 3.84 8.01 -16.67
N ALA A 39 3.30 9.22 -16.60
CA ALA A 39 2.76 9.80 -15.37
C ALA A 39 1.62 8.93 -14.83
N ARG A 40 0.71 8.47 -15.71
CA ARG A 40 -0.38 7.58 -15.34
C ARG A 40 0.13 6.27 -14.73
N ILE A 41 1.08 5.60 -15.38
CA ILE A 41 1.63 4.32 -14.88
C ILE A 41 2.30 4.55 -13.53
N SER A 42 3.11 5.60 -13.40
CA SER A 42 3.85 5.90 -12.18
C SER A 42 2.92 6.23 -11.01
N VAL A 43 1.93 7.09 -11.23
CA VAL A 43 0.95 7.47 -10.21
C VAL A 43 0.08 6.29 -9.79
N LEU A 44 -0.43 5.51 -10.75
CA LEU A 44 -1.24 4.32 -10.43
C LEU A 44 -0.41 3.26 -9.70
N ARG A 45 0.85 3.05 -10.10
CA ARG A 45 1.74 2.11 -9.42
C ARG A 45 2.02 2.55 -7.99
N SER A 46 2.22 3.85 -7.76
CA SER A 46 2.43 4.41 -6.42
C SER A 46 1.18 4.21 -5.55
N ALA A 47 0.01 4.57 -6.06
CA ALA A 47 -1.26 4.41 -5.35
C ALA A 47 -1.53 2.94 -4.96
N MET A 48 -1.34 2.01 -5.90
CA MET A 48 -1.49 0.57 -5.62
C MET A 48 -0.44 0.04 -4.64
N SER A 49 0.76 0.61 -4.62
CA SER A 49 1.81 0.23 -3.67
C SER A 49 1.48 0.70 -2.26
N GLU A 50 0.88 1.87 -2.10
CA GLU A 50 0.40 2.36 -0.80
C GLU A 50 -0.74 1.47 -0.27
N GLU A 51 -1.75 1.19 -1.10
CA GLU A 51 -2.87 0.32 -0.74
C GLU A 51 -2.39 -1.07 -0.32
N ARG A 52 -1.41 -1.63 -1.05
CA ARG A 52 -0.81 -2.93 -0.73
C ARG A 52 -0.01 -2.89 0.57
N GLN A 53 0.73 -1.81 0.83
CA GLN A 53 1.47 -1.64 2.08
C GLN A 53 0.54 -1.47 3.28
N VAL A 54 -0.52 -0.66 3.14
CA VAL A 54 -1.55 -0.49 4.19
C VAL A 54 -2.24 -1.81 4.48
N ALA A 55 -2.63 -2.57 3.44
CA ALA A 55 -3.22 -3.90 3.61
C ALA A 55 -2.26 -4.88 4.30
N ALA A 56 -0.97 -4.88 3.93
CA ALA A 56 0.04 -5.71 4.56
C ALA A 56 0.29 -5.33 6.03
N LEU A 57 0.33 -4.04 6.35
CA LEU A 57 0.43 -3.54 7.73
C LEU A 57 -0.80 -3.93 8.56
N GLY A 58 -2.01 -3.81 7.99
CA GLY A 58 -3.25 -4.24 8.62
C GLY A 58 -3.24 -5.74 8.97
N GLY A 59 -2.78 -6.58 8.04
CA GLY A 59 -2.64 -8.02 8.28
C GLY A 59 -1.64 -8.35 9.39
N ARG A 60 -0.51 -7.63 9.45
CA ARG A 60 0.48 -7.80 10.54
C ARG A 60 -0.07 -7.36 11.90
N LEU A 61 -0.80 -6.25 11.95
CA LEU A 61 -1.44 -5.77 13.18
C LEU A 61 -2.50 -6.75 13.68
N ALA A 62 -3.31 -7.31 12.79
CA ALA A 62 -4.27 -8.35 13.15
C ALA A 62 -3.59 -9.59 13.75
N LEU A 63 -2.48 -10.03 13.15
CA LEU A 63 -1.71 -11.17 13.64
C LEU A 63 -1.11 -10.91 15.03
N ILE A 64 -0.55 -9.71 15.26
CA ILE A 64 -0.07 -9.28 16.58
C ILE A 64 -1.23 -9.26 17.58
N GLY A 65 -2.39 -8.71 17.20
CA GLY A 65 -3.59 -8.71 18.04
C GLY A 65 -3.98 -10.12 18.50
N HIS A 66 -3.99 -11.09 17.58
CA HIS A 66 -4.25 -12.49 17.90
C HIS A 66 -3.22 -13.07 18.88
N GLN A 67 -1.93 -12.82 18.65
CA GLN A 67 -0.87 -13.30 19.54
C GLN A 67 -0.99 -12.71 20.95
N VAL A 68 -1.35 -11.43 21.07
CA VAL A 68 -1.56 -10.77 22.37
C VAL A 68 -2.75 -11.41 23.09
N THR A 69 -3.88 -11.59 22.42
CA THR A 69 -5.05 -12.26 23.03
C THR A 69 -4.76 -13.71 23.43
N GLU A 70 -3.94 -14.42 22.66
CA GLU A 70 -3.51 -15.77 23.01
C GLU A 70 -2.60 -15.77 24.24
N LEU A 71 -1.67 -14.81 24.33
CA LEU A 71 -0.81 -14.62 25.49
C LEU A 71 -1.64 -14.32 26.74
N GLU A 72 -2.60 -13.40 26.64
CA GLU A 72 -3.52 -13.08 27.74
C GLU A 72 -4.26 -14.32 28.24
N CYS A 73 -4.79 -15.14 27.32
CA CYS A 73 -5.48 -16.37 27.67
C CYS A 73 -4.55 -17.36 28.41
N ARG A 74 -3.33 -17.54 27.92
CA ARG A 74 -2.32 -18.40 28.57
C ARG A 74 -1.90 -17.90 29.94
N VAL A 75 -1.73 -16.59 30.10
CA VAL A 75 -1.40 -15.96 31.40
C VAL A 75 -2.54 -16.15 32.40
N VAL A 76 -3.79 -15.91 31.98
CA VAL A 76 -4.97 -16.16 32.83
C VAL A 76 -5.06 -17.63 33.23
N GLN A 77 -4.77 -18.55 32.32
CA GLN A 77 -4.77 -19.99 32.60
C GLN A 77 -3.67 -20.37 33.61
N LEU A 78 -2.46 -19.81 33.48
CA LEU A 78 -1.37 -20.04 34.43
C LEU A 78 -1.70 -19.50 35.84
N LEU A 79 -2.28 -18.30 35.93
CA LEU A 79 -2.70 -17.73 37.21
C LEU A 79 -3.73 -18.62 37.91
N ARG A 80 -4.72 -19.15 37.19
CA ARG A 80 -5.70 -20.10 37.75
C ARG A 80 -5.07 -21.40 38.25
N LEU A 81 -4.05 -21.91 37.57
CA LEU A 81 -3.34 -23.12 37.99
C LEU A 81 -2.50 -22.89 39.25
N LEU A 82 -1.91 -21.70 39.39
CA LEU A 82 -1.16 -21.32 40.59
C LEU A 82 -2.09 -21.10 41.78
N GLU A 83 -3.21 -20.42 41.60
CA GLU A 83 -4.24 -20.23 42.65
C GLU A 83 -4.90 -21.54 43.09
N GLY A 84 -5.02 -22.51 42.18
CA GLY A 84 -5.56 -23.85 42.49
C GLY A 84 -4.57 -24.79 43.18
N GLY A 85 -3.27 -24.47 43.18
CA GLY A 85 -2.21 -25.28 43.79
C GLY A 85 -1.90 -24.94 45.25
N GLU A 86 -2.46 -23.85 45.79
CA GLU A 86 -2.25 -23.37 47.17
C GLU A 86 -3.28 -23.90 48.18
N LYS A 87 -4.04 -24.96 47.86
CA LYS A 87 -5.08 -25.51 48.74
C LYS A 87 -4.84 -26.95 49.18
#